data_AF-A0A8S9L6B8-F1
#
_entry.id   AF-A0A8S9L6B8-F1
#
_cell.length_a   1.000
_cell.length_b   1.000
_cell.length_c   1.000
_cell.angle_alpha   90.00
_cell.angle_beta   90.00
_cell.angle_gamma   90.00
#
_symmetry.space_group_name_H-M   'P 1'
#
loop_
_entity.id
_entity.type
_entity.pdbx_description
1 polymer ?
#
loop_
_entity_poly.entity_id
_entity_poly.type
_entity_poly.pdbx_seq_one_letter_code
_entity_poly.pdbx_strand_id
1 'polypeptide(L)'
;MGLAPEAQSLKVSDLLLPETKEWDLAKIELTLPFHKDQILRIRPSRVKAADELVWLKNTTGEYSTRSGYMIQSEARTAEPPTNQVSALDWLANVWNVKTLEKVKVFIWRSLHDALQQSK
;
A
#
# COMPACT_ATOMS: atom_id res chain seq x y z
N MET A 1 20.50 -2.87 -18.17
CA MET A 1 21.76 -3.28 -17.51
C MET A 1 21.46 -4.60 -16.81
N GLY A 2 21.94 -5.72 -17.36
CA GLY A 2 21.57 -7.05 -16.89
C GLY A 2 22.35 -7.42 -15.63
N LEU A 3 21.67 -8.02 -14.65
CA LEU A 3 22.33 -8.65 -13.51
C LEU A 3 23.32 -9.69 -14.04
N ALA A 4 24.53 -9.70 -13.49
CA ALA A 4 25.57 -10.63 -13.89
C ALA A 4 25.06 -12.09 -13.73
N PRO A 5 25.41 -13.01 -14.65
CA PRO A 5 24.81 -14.34 -14.73
C PRO A 5 24.95 -15.16 -13.44
N GLU A 6 25.97 -14.87 -12.62
CA GLU A 6 26.18 -15.45 -11.29
C GLU A 6 25.11 -15.05 -10.27
N ALA A 7 24.37 -13.95 -10.48
CA ALA A 7 23.35 -13.49 -9.54
C ALA A 7 22.00 -14.22 -9.67
N GLN A 8 21.77 -14.95 -10.76
CA GLN A 8 20.48 -15.63 -10.99
C GLN A 8 20.24 -16.82 -10.05
N SER A 9 21.29 -17.39 -9.46
CA SER A 9 21.20 -18.51 -8.51
C SER A 9 21.64 -18.16 -7.09
N LEU A 10 21.98 -16.89 -6.80
CA LEU A 10 22.39 -16.45 -5.48
C LEU A 10 21.23 -16.56 -4.49
N LYS A 11 21.47 -17.26 -3.37
CA LYS A 11 20.57 -17.25 -2.21
C LYS A 11 21.03 -16.21 -1.21
N VAL A 12 20.08 -15.75 -0.38
CA VAL A 12 20.40 -14.86 0.75
C VAL A 12 21.43 -15.50 1.69
N SER A 13 21.39 -16.82 1.87
CA SER A 13 22.39 -17.57 2.65
C SER A 13 23.81 -17.40 2.13
N ASP A 14 23.99 -17.20 0.82
CA ASP A 14 25.32 -17.09 0.20
C ASP A 14 25.93 -15.70 0.42
N LEU A 15 25.12 -14.71 0.81
CA LEU A 15 25.53 -13.35 1.15
C LEU A 15 25.83 -13.18 2.65
N LEU A 16 25.66 -14.24 3.44
CA LEU A 16 25.89 -14.25 4.88
C LEU A 16 27.18 -15.01 5.21
N LEU A 17 27.90 -14.54 6.23
CA LEU A 17 29.04 -15.23 6.81
C LEU A 17 28.54 -16.50 7.54
N PRO A 18 29.09 -17.69 7.26
CA PRO A 18 28.56 -18.96 7.80
C PRO A 18 28.66 -19.08 9.33
N GLU A 19 29.67 -18.45 9.93
CA GLU A 19 29.91 -18.51 11.38
C GLU A 19 29.07 -17.49 12.17
N THR A 20 28.98 -16.25 11.68
CA THR A 20 28.34 -15.14 12.42
C THR A 20 26.91 -14.84 11.95
N LYS A 21 26.49 -15.38 10.79
CA LYS A 21 25.27 -14.97 10.06
C LYS A 21 25.17 -13.46 9.83
N GLU A 22 26.30 -12.76 9.81
CA GLU A 22 26.36 -11.35 9.45
C GLU A 22 26.52 -11.18 7.94
N TRP A 23 26.15 -10.02 7.43
CA TRP A 23 26.27 -9.71 6.01
C TRP A 23 27.74 -9.64 5.57
N ASP A 24 28.09 -10.35 4.51
CA ASP A 24 29.38 -10.21 3.85
C ASP A 24 29.37 -8.98 2.93
N LEU A 25 29.88 -7.87 3.47
CA LEU A 25 29.90 -6.58 2.78
C LEU A 25 30.66 -6.63 1.44
N ALA A 26 31.80 -7.34 1.40
CA ALA A 26 32.61 -7.43 0.20
C ALA A 26 31.87 -8.18 -0.91
N LYS A 27 31.16 -9.25 -0.54
CA LYS A 27 30.37 -10.04 -1.48
C LYS A 27 29.12 -9.31 -1.96
N ILE A 28 28.45 -8.55 -1.10
CA ILE A 28 27.29 -7.73 -1.47
C ILE A 28 27.71 -6.61 -2.43
N GLU A 29 28.84 -5.94 -2.18
CA GLU A 29 29.35 -4.90 -3.07
C GLU A 29 29.72 -5.44 -4.45
N LEU A 30 30.27 -6.65 -4.52
CA LEU A 30 30.64 -7.28 -5.77
C LEU A 30 29.41 -7.75 -6.57
N THR A 31 28.41 -8.33 -5.90
CA THR A 31 27.26 -8.99 -6.56
C THR A 31 26.05 -8.10 -6.74
N LEU A 32 25.73 -7.26 -5.75
CA LEU A 32 24.51 -6.46 -5.68
C LEU A 32 24.80 -5.03 -5.15
N PRO A 33 25.71 -4.26 -5.80
CA PRO A 33 26.11 -2.94 -5.31
C PRO A 33 24.92 -1.98 -5.19
N PHE A 34 23.96 -2.03 -6.11
CA PHE A 34 22.78 -1.17 -6.12
C PHE A 34 21.78 -1.47 -5.00
N HIS A 35 21.79 -2.69 -4.45
CA HIS A 35 20.87 -3.12 -3.39
C HIS A 35 21.53 -3.19 -2.02
N LYS A 36 22.82 -2.82 -1.90
CA LYS A 36 23.58 -2.84 -0.65
C LYS A 36 22.81 -2.20 0.51
N ASP A 37 22.33 -0.96 0.33
CA ASP A 37 21.62 -0.25 1.40
C ASP A 37 20.30 -0.91 1.80
N GLN A 38 19.63 -1.58 0.86
CA GLN A 38 18.39 -2.30 1.14
C GLN A 38 18.66 -3.61 1.89
N ILE A 39 19.71 -4.34 1.48
CA ILE A 39 20.13 -5.60 2.10
C ILE A 39 20.58 -5.36 3.54
N LEU A 40 21.40 -4.32 3.78
CA LEU A 40 21.92 -4.01 5.12
C LEU A 40 20.85 -3.55 6.12
N ARG A 41 19.66 -3.14 5.66
CA ARG A 41 18.52 -2.84 6.53
C ARG A 41 17.87 -4.09 7.09
N ILE A 42 18.03 -5.24 6.43
CA ILE A 42 17.51 -6.52 6.91
C ILE A 42 18.43 -7.00 8.04
N ARG A 43 17.86 -7.24 9.23
CA ARG A 43 18.62 -7.80 10.35
C ARG A 43 18.58 -9.33 10.29
N PRO A 44 19.71 -10.00 10.09
CA PRO A 44 19.77 -11.46 10.14
C PRO A 44 19.44 -11.96 11.55
N SER A 45 18.83 -13.14 11.63
CA SER A 45 18.59 -13.77 12.94
C SER A 45 19.89 -14.22 13.58
N ARG A 46 20.16 -13.73 14.80
CA ARG A 46 21.30 -14.17 15.63
C ARG A 46 21.04 -15.54 16.28
N VAL A 47 19.78 -15.96 16.32
CA VAL A 47 19.38 -17.24 16.91
C VAL A 47 19.43 -18.30 15.81
N LYS A 48 20.06 -19.44 16.07
CA LYS A 48 20.07 -20.60 15.16
C LYS A 48 18.71 -21.32 15.11
N ALA A 49 17.62 -20.56 15.10
CA ALA A 49 16.29 -21.10 14.88
C ALA A 49 16.17 -21.57 13.42
N ALA A 50 15.41 -22.64 13.20
CA ALA A 50 15.01 -23.03 11.86
C ALA A 50 14.07 -21.99 11.28
N ASP A 51 14.15 -21.78 9.97
CA ASP A 51 13.22 -20.89 9.27
C ASP A 51 11.82 -21.50 9.32
N GLU A 52 10.83 -20.68 9.69
CA GLU A 52 9.42 -21.07 9.77
C GLU A 52 8.56 -20.12 8.91
N LEU A 53 7.52 -20.67 8.29
CA LEU A 53 6.55 -19.87 7.55
C LEU A 53 5.59 -19.20 8.53
N VAL A 54 5.69 -17.89 8.67
CA VAL A 54 4.85 -17.10 9.57
C VAL A 54 3.96 -16.15 8.78
N TRP A 55 2.66 -16.17 9.08
CA TRP A 55 1.65 -15.31 8.49
C TRP A 55 1.43 -14.04 9.31
N LEU A 56 1.98 -12.91 8.85
CA LEU A 56 1.99 -11.63 9.57
C LEU A 56 0.62 -10.99 9.80
N LYS A 57 -0.42 -11.42 9.08
CA LYS A 57 -1.78 -10.87 9.21
C LYS A 57 -2.56 -11.46 10.38
N ASN A 58 -2.04 -12.53 10.99
CA ASN A 58 -2.66 -13.14 12.15
C ASN A 58 -1.67 -13.12 13.32
N THR A 59 -2.15 -12.82 14.53
CA THR A 59 -1.32 -12.79 15.73
C THR A 59 -0.77 -14.16 16.09
N THR A 60 -1.41 -15.24 15.64
CA THR A 60 -0.92 -16.61 15.81
C THR A 60 0.15 -17.00 14.80
N GLY A 61 0.38 -16.21 13.75
CA GLY A 61 1.31 -16.56 12.68
C GLY A 61 0.82 -17.67 11.74
N GLU A 62 -0.38 -18.20 11.94
CA GLU A 62 -0.92 -19.27 11.09
C GLU A 62 -1.71 -18.72 9.90
N TYR A 63 -1.44 -19.29 8.73
CA TYR A 63 -2.22 -19.01 7.53
C TYR A 63 -3.58 -19.72 7.59
N SER A 64 -4.64 -18.98 7.31
CA SER A 64 -5.97 -19.54 7.08
C SER A 64 -6.60 -18.92 5.83
N THR A 65 -7.48 -19.66 5.16
CA THR A 65 -8.25 -19.16 4.00
C THR A 65 -8.95 -17.84 4.32
N ARG A 66 -9.51 -17.72 5.53
CA ARG A 66 -10.13 -16.49 6.04
C ARG A 66 -9.16 -15.31 6.04
N SER A 67 -7.96 -15.50 6.57
CA SER A 67 -6.94 -14.45 6.61
C SER A 67 -6.43 -14.07 5.22
N GLY A 68 -6.37 -15.02 4.27
CA GLY A 68 -6.09 -14.74 2.87
C GLY A 68 -7.15 -13.86 2.20
N TYR A 69 -8.44 -14.17 2.42
CA TYR A 69 -9.54 -13.33 1.90
C TYR A 69 -9.57 -11.93 2.52
N MET A 70 -9.19 -11.78 3.80
CA MET A 70 -9.10 -10.47 4.45
C MET A 70 -8.12 -9.54 3.72
N ILE A 71 -6.97 -10.04 3.25
CA ILE A 71 -6.03 -9.24 2.46
C ILE A 71 -6.70 -8.75 1.17
N GLN A 72 -7.45 -9.61 0.48
CA GLN A 72 -8.11 -9.24 -0.75
C GLN A 72 -9.19 -8.17 -0.53
N SER A 73 -9.90 -8.21 0.60
CA SER A 73 -10.85 -7.16 0.98
C SER A 73 -10.17 -5.85 1.39
N GLU A 74 -9.07 -5.92 2.13
CA GLU A 74 -8.28 -4.75 2.51
C GLU A 74 -7.69 -4.06 1.29
N ALA A 75 -7.14 -4.82 0.34
CA ALA A 75 -6.60 -4.29 -0.92
C ALA A 75 -7.67 -3.63 -1.80
N ARG A 76 -8.94 -4.07 -1.72
CA ARG A 76 -10.07 -3.41 -2.39
C ARG A 76 -10.56 -2.15 -1.68
N THR A 77 -10.28 -2.01 -0.39
CA THR A 77 -10.70 -0.84 0.41
C THR A 77 -9.59 0.22 0.46
N ALA A 78 -8.34 -0.19 0.25
CA ALA A 78 -7.17 0.67 0.07
C ALA A 78 -7.11 1.29 -1.34
N GLU A 79 -8.24 1.80 -1.83
CA GLU A 79 -8.26 2.79 -2.91
C GLU A 79 -7.36 3.97 -2.48
N PRO A 80 -6.61 4.61 -3.41
CA PRO A 80 -5.86 5.83 -3.09
C PRO A 80 -6.81 6.86 -2.44
N PRO A 81 -6.31 7.87 -1.71
CA PRO A 81 -7.10 9.04 -1.36
C PRO A 81 -7.40 9.85 -2.63
N THR A 82 -8.08 9.25 -3.61
CA THR A 82 -8.97 9.98 -4.49
C THR A 82 -9.90 10.69 -3.54
N ASN A 83 -9.94 12.01 -3.67
CA ASN A 83 -10.95 12.89 -3.11
C ASN A 83 -12.34 12.24 -3.26
N GLN A 84 -12.71 11.36 -2.35
CA GLN A 84 -14.07 11.22 -1.90
C GLN A 84 -14.31 12.49 -1.10
N VAL A 85 -14.42 13.62 -1.82
CA VAL A 85 -15.59 14.45 -1.58
C VAL A 85 -16.68 13.41 -1.68
N SER A 86 -17.14 12.97 -0.51
CA SER A 86 -18.35 12.19 -0.39
C SER A 86 -19.29 12.77 -1.43
N ALA A 87 -20.04 11.95 -2.16
CA ALA A 87 -21.22 12.48 -2.81
C ALA A 87 -22.07 13.10 -1.68
N LEU A 88 -21.73 14.34 -1.31
CA LEU A 88 -22.45 15.19 -0.43
C LEU A 88 -23.73 15.26 -1.21
N ASP A 89 -24.79 14.67 -0.65
CA ASP A 89 -26.14 14.77 -1.16
C ASP A 89 -26.48 16.26 -1.19
N TRP A 90 -25.95 16.97 -2.16
CA TRP A 90 -26.00 18.41 -2.26
C TRP A 90 -27.45 18.81 -2.52
N LEU A 91 -28.22 17.92 -3.17
CA LEU A 91 -29.67 17.98 -3.23
C LEU A 91 -30.28 17.99 -1.82
N ALA A 92 -29.91 17.08 -0.93
CA ALA A 92 -30.40 17.07 0.45
C ALA A 92 -30.00 18.36 1.18
N ASN A 93 -28.78 18.86 0.97
CA ASN A 93 -28.33 20.13 1.54
C ASN A 93 -29.15 21.32 1.04
N VAL A 94 -29.48 21.38 -0.26
CA VAL A 94 -30.31 22.45 -0.86
C VAL A 94 -31.73 22.43 -0.29
N TRP A 95 -32.32 21.26 -0.10
CA TRP A 95 -33.68 21.13 0.44
C TRP A 95 -33.76 21.36 1.95
N ASN A 96 -32.67 21.10 2.68
CA ASN A 96 -32.60 21.28 4.13
C ASN A 96 -32.30 22.73 4.57
N VAL A 97 -32.05 23.65 3.64
CA VAL A 97 -31.87 25.07 3.97
C VAL A 97 -33.19 25.64 4.52
N LYS A 98 -33.15 26.31 5.68
CA LYS A 98 -34.32 27.02 6.24
C LYS A 98 -34.54 28.36 5.52
N THR A 99 -35.01 28.30 4.29
CA THR A 99 -35.33 29.46 3.45
C THR A 99 -36.66 29.27 2.74
N LEU A 100 -37.15 30.33 2.09
CA LEU A 100 -38.34 30.28 1.26
C LEU A 100 -38.14 29.29 0.09
N GLU A 101 -39.20 28.58 -0.26
CA GLU A 101 -39.22 27.57 -1.33
C GLU A 101 -38.71 28.12 -2.68
N LYS A 102 -39.04 29.39 -2.98
CA LYS A 102 -38.58 30.09 -4.18
C LYS A 102 -37.04 30.18 -4.27
N VAL A 103 -36.37 30.31 -3.12
CA VAL A 103 -34.90 30.40 -3.04
C VAL A 103 -34.26 29.03 -3.24
N LYS A 104 -34.85 27.97 -2.68
CA LYS A 104 -34.36 26.59 -2.88
C LYS A 104 -34.40 26.19 -4.36
N VAL A 105 -35.52 26.47 -5.03
CA VAL A 105 -35.67 26.23 -6.47
C VAL A 105 -34.68 27.06 -7.29
N PHE A 106 -34.41 28.31 -6.90
CA PHE A 106 -33.40 29.14 -7.56
C PHE A 106 -31.98 28.55 -7.44
N ILE A 107 -31.58 28.10 -6.24
CA ILE A 107 -30.28 27.45 -6.01
C ILE A 107 -30.16 26.17 -6.83
N TRP A 108 -31.19 25.32 -6.82
CA TRP A 108 -31.21 24.09 -7.61
C TRP A 108 -31.09 24.36 -9.11
N ARG A 109 -31.83 25.36 -9.64
CA ARG A 109 -31.74 25.76 -11.06
C ARG A 109 -30.37 26.38 -11.40
N SER A 110 -29.76 27.10 -10.48
CA SER A 110 -28.43 27.71 -10.65
C SER A 110 -27.33 26.65 -10.73
N LEU A 111 -27.44 25.60 -9.92
CA LEU A 111 -26.49 24.48 -9.89
C LEU A 111 -26.64 23.52 -11.09
N HIS A 112 -27.79 23.54 -11.77
CA HIS A 112 -28.08 22.72 -12.95
C HIS A 112 -27.82 23.46 -14.28
N ASP A 113 -27.01 24.53 -14.29
CA ASP A 113 -26.74 25.36 -15.49
C ASP A 113 -28.01 25.81 -16.24
N ALA A 114 -29.14 25.92 -15.53
CA ALA A 114 -30.42 26.33 -16.11
C ALA A 114 -30.61 27.85 -16.14
N LEU A 115 -29.57 28.60 -15.77
CA LEU A 115 -29.48 30.04 -15.95
C LEU A 115 -28.63 30.30 -17.20
N GLN A 116 -29.25 30.90 -18.22
CA GLN A 116 -28.52 31.43 -19.37
C GLN A 116 -27.46 32.42 -18.86
N GLN A 117 -26.18 32.03 -18.97
CA GLN A 117 -25.07 32.96 -18.83
C GLN A 117 -25.21 33.98 -19.97
N SER A 118 -25.57 35.22 -19.63
CA SER A 118 -25.51 36.34 -20.56
C SER A 118 -24.08 36.47 -21.06
N LYS A 119 -23.90 36.43 -22.38
CA LYS A 119 -22.68 36.88 -23.04
C LYS A 119 -22.54 38.41 -22.91
#